data_AF-F9EPA5-F1
#
_entry.id   AF-F9EPA5-F1
#
_cell.length_a   1.000
_cell.length_b   1.000
_cell.length_c   1.000
_cell.angle_alpha   90.00
_cell.angle_beta   90.00
_cell.angle_gamma   90.00
#
_symmetry.space_group_name_H-M   'P 1'
#
loop_
_entity.id
_entity.type
_entity.pdbx_description
1 polymer ?
#
loop_
_entity_poly.entity_id
_entity_poly.type
_entity_poly.pdbx_seq_one_letter_code
_entity_poly.pdbx_strand_id
1 'polypeptide(L)' 'MALTKEEVLKIAKLSKLSFEEKEIEKFQIELNDILKYIDMLNEVDTSEVKPLVYINEAVNNFREKKKSHH' A
#
# COMPACT_ATOMS: atom_id res chain seq x y z
N MET A 1 -14.39 -7.02 -3.88
CA MET A 1 -13.59 -7.80 -4.87
C MET A 1 -12.93 -8.99 -4.15
N ALA A 2 -12.59 -10.11 -4.82
CA ALA A 2 -11.95 -11.26 -4.15
C ALA A 2 -10.58 -11.58 -4.74
N LEU A 3 -9.56 -11.62 -3.89
CA LEU A 3 -8.18 -11.95 -4.18
C LEU A 3 -8.00 -13.47 -4.29
N THR A 4 -7.29 -13.89 -5.34
CA THR A 4 -6.90 -15.26 -5.63
C THR A 4 -5.57 -15.62 -4.97
N LYS A 5 -5.29 -16.92 -4.84
CA LYS A 5 -4.02 -17.44 -4.33
C LYS A 5 -2.81 -16.95 -5.15
N GLU A 6 -2.96 -16.88 -6.47
CA GLU A 6 -1.93 -16.41 -7.39
C GLU A 6 -1.60 -14.92 -7.16
N GLU A 7 -2.61 -14.10 -6.85
CA GLU A 7 -2.42 -12.69 -6.53
C GLU A 7 -1.71 -12.49 -5.18
N VAL A 8 -2.04 -13.30 -4.16
CA VAL A 8 -1.32 -13.30 -2.88
C VAL A 8 0.16 -13.63 -3.09
N LEU A 9 0.47 -14.67 -3.89
CA LEU A 9 1.84 -15.03 -4.23
C LEU A 9 2.56 -13.91 -5.00
N LYS A 10 1.86 -13.24 -5.92
CA LYS A 10 2.41 -12.11 -6.68
C LYS A 10 2.75 -10.93 -5.75
N ILE A 11 1.89 -10.60 -4.80
CA ILE A 11 2.12 -9.54 -3.81
C ILE A 11 3.30 -9.92 -2.91
N ALA A 12 3.35 -11.16 -2.41
CA ALA A 12 4.47 -11.64 -1.59
C ALA A 12 5.81 -11.50 -2.33
N LYS A 13 5.85 -11.87 -3.61
CA LYS A 13 7.04 -11.73 -4.46
C LYS A 13 7.47 -10.27 -4.64
N LEU A 14 6.52 -9.35 -4.87
CA LEU A 14 6.81 -7.91 -4.98
C LEU A 14 7.36 -7.33 -3.67
N SER A 15 6.85 -7.82 -2.54
CA SER A 15 7.30 -7.45 -1.20
C SER A 15 8.57 -8.18 -0.74
N LYS A 16 9.13 -9.08 -1.57
CA LYS A 16 10.29 -9.94 -1.23
C LYS A 16 10.06 -10.80 0.01
N LEU A 17 8.83 -11.25 0.23
CA LEU A 17 8.43 -12.14 1.31
C LEU A 17 8.20 -13.56 0.76
N SER A 18 8.52 -14.56 1.57
CA SER A 18 8.27 -15.98 1.28
C SER A 18 7.44 -16.57 2.41
N PHE A 19 6.45 -17.37 2.05
CA PHE A 19 5.49 -17.96 2.98
C PHE A 19 5.24 -19.42 2.61
N GLU A 20 4.81 -20.21 3.59
CA GLU A 20 4.34 -21.57 3.36
C GLU A 20 2.95 -21.59 2.73
N GLU A 21 2.59 -22.69 2.06
CA GLU A 21 1.29 -22.86 1.39
C GLU A 21 0.08 -22.56 2.31
N LYS A 22 0.17 -22.99 3.57
CA LYS A 22 -0.87 -22.79 4.60
C LYS A 22 -1.02 -21.32 5.00
N GLU A 23 0.10 -20.59 5.03
CA GLU A 23 0.11 -19.16 5.33
C GLU A 23 -0.48 -18.37 4.16
N ILE A 24 -0.21 -18.79 2.92
CA ILE A 24 -0.80 -18.18 1.73
C ILE A 24 -2.33 -18.29 1.74
N GLU A 25 -2.89 -19.45 2.09
CA GLU A 25 -4.35 -19.65 2.19
C GLU A 25 -4.96 -18.79 3.31
N LYS A 26 -4.28 -18.72 4.45
CA LYS A 26 -4.69 -17.84 5.55
C LYS A 26 -4.68 -16.37 5.12
N PHE A 27 -3.60 -15.89 4.51
CA PHE A 27 -3.50 -14.51 4.06
C PHE A 27 -4.50 -14.17 2.96
N GLN A 28 -4.85 -15.14 2.10
CA GLN A 28 -5.91 -14.93 1.12
C GLN A 28 -7.24 -14.55 1.80
N ILE A 29 -7.62 -15.25 2.87
CA ILE A 29 -8.85 -14.96 3.62
C ILE A 29 -8.75 -13.60 4.31
N GLU A 30 -7.68 -13.38 5.08
CA GLU A 30 -7.49 -12.16 5.86
C GLU A 30 -7.41 -10.90 4.97
N LEU A 31 -6.68 -10.97 3.84
CA LEU A 31 -6.60 -9.85 2.90
C LEU A 31 -7.95 -9.56 2.23
N ASN A 32 -8.75 -10.59 1.95
CA ASN A 32 -10.09 -10.39 1.40
C ASN A 32 -11.02 -9.68 2.38
N ASP A 33 -10.95 -10.01 3.67
CA ASP A 33 -11.73 -9.33 4.70
C ASP A 33 -11.32 -7.85 4.84
N ILE A 34 -10.01 -7.57 4.80
CA ILE A 34 -9.48 -6.19 4.82
C ILE A 34 -9.93 -5.40 3.58
N LEU A 35 -9.83 -5.98 2.38
CA LEU A 35 -10.26 -5.32 1.15
C LEU A 35 -11.77 -5.04 1.17
N LYS A 36 -12.58 -5.98 1.67
CA LYS A 36 -14.02 -5.80 1.83
C LYS A 36 -14.34 -4.68 2.82
N TYR A 37 -13.55 -4.53 3.89
CA TYR A 37 -13.71 -3.40 4.80
C TYR A 37 -13.40 -2.07 4.11
N ILE A 38 -12.31 -2.00 3.35
CA ILE A 38 -11.89 -0.80 2.61
C ILE A 38 -12.88 -0.42 1.50
N ASP A 39 -13.60 -1.39 0.92
CA ASP A 39 -14.61 -1.14 -0.12
C ASP A 39 -15.67 -0.10 0.33
N MET A 40 -15.89 0.09 1.65
CA MET A 40 -16.78 1.13 2.19
C MET A 40 -16.37 2.56 1.80
N LEU A 41 -15.09 2.81 1.54
CA LEU A 41 -14.61 4.14 1.15
C LEU A 41 -15.11 4.55 -0.25
N ASN A 42 -15.51 3.59 -1.08
CA ASN A 42 -16.05 3.85 -2.42
C ASN A 42 -17.47 4.46 -2.39
N GLU A 43 -18.15 4.44 -1.23
CA GLU A 43 -19.48 5.05 -1.08
C GLU A 43 -19.44 6.58 -1.05
N VAL A 44 -18.26 7.16 -0.83
CA VAL A 44 -18.05 8.60 -0.73
C VAL A 44 -17.55 9.15 -2.07
N ASP A 45 -18.27 10.10 -2.65
CA ASP A 45 -17.82 10.79 -3.87
C ASP A 45 -16.63 11.70 -3.57
N THR A 46 -15.53 11.46 -4.28
CA THR A 46 -14.28 12.22 -4.16
C THR A 46 -13.90 12.94 -5.46
N SER A 47 -14.81 13.01 -6.44
CA SER A 47 -14.56 13.59 -7.76
C SER A 47 -14.16 15.08 -7.73
N GLU A 48 -14.61 15.82 -6.71
CA GLU A 48 -14.35 17.26 -6.57
C GLU A 48 -13.21 17.61 -5.61
N VAL A 49 -12.61 16.63 -4.93
CA VAL A 49 -11.53 16.86 -3.95
C VAL A 49 -10.18 16.38 -4.47
N LYS A 50 -9.13 17.17 -4.22
CA LYS A 50 -7.76 16.77 -4.59
C LYS A 50 -7.18 15.81 -3.54
N PRO A 51 -6.40 14.80 -3.95
CA PRO A 51 -5.67 13.95 -3.00
C PRO A 51 -4.72 14.77 -2.11
N LEU A 52 -4.70 14.46 -0.81
CA LEU A 52 -3.77 15.06 0.13
C LEU A 52 -2.41 14.34 0.06
N VAL A 53 -1.38 15.00 -0.48
CA VAL A 53 -0.02 14.43 -0.61
C VAL A 53 0.82 14.67 0.63
N TYR A 54 0.82 15.91 1.12
CA TYR A 54 1.50 16.33 2.35
C TYR A 54 0.55 17.22 3.15
N ILE A 55 0.59 17.09 4.47
CA ILE A 55 -0.18 17.97 5.38
C ILE A 55 0.37 19.40 5.34
N ASN A 56 1.69 19.53 5.11
CA ASN A 56 2.39 20.80 5.01
C ASN A 56 2.45 21.30 3.57
N GLU A 57 2.68 22.60 3.41
CA GLU A 57 2.92 23.20 2.10
C GLU A 57 4.13 22.58 1.39
N ALA A 58 4.02 22.41 0.08
CA ALA A 58 5.10 21.90 -0.76
C ALA A 58 6.19 22.98 -0.93
N VAL A 59 7.18 22.96 -0.04
CA VAL A 59 8.36 23.83 -0.12
C VAL A 59 9.59 23.01 -0.50
N ASN A 60 10.42 23.57 -1.37
CA ASN A 60 11.70 22.95 -1.73
C ASN A 60 12.69 23.08 -0.57
N ASN A 61 12.87 22.01 0.21
CA ASN A 61 13.86 21.97 1.27
C ASN A 61 15.23 21.51 0.73
N PHE A 62 16.05 22.46 0.33
CA PHE A 62 17.38 22.17 -0.22
C PHE A 62 18.36 21.80 0.89
N ARG A 63 19.13 20.73 0.67
CA ARG A 63 20.27 20.40 1.52
C ARG A 63 21.40 21.42 1.32
N GLU A 64 21.95 21.96 2.42
CA GLU A 64 23.15 22.80 2.36
C GLU A 64 24.36 22.07 1.76
N LYS A 65 25.17 22.80 0.98
CA LYS A 65 26.41 22.26 0.40
C LYS A 65 27.49 22.18 1.48
N LYS A 66 27.59 21.02 2.15
CA LYS A 66 28.71 20.66 3.05
C LYS A 66 29.53 19.52 2.45
N LYS A 67 30.86 19.58 2.59
CA LYS A 67 31.76 18.47 2.24
C LYS A 67 31.50 17.31 3.20
N SER A 68 30.97 16.21 2.68
CA SER A 68 30.98 14.95 3.42
C SER A 68 32.44 14.49 3.46
N HIS A 69 32.99 14.38 4.67
CA HIS A 69 34.30 13.76 4.86
C HIS A 69 34.09 12.25 4.72
N HIS A 70 34.73 11.65 3.73
CA HIS A 70 35.11 10.23 3.78
C HIS A 70 36.38 10.10 4.61
#